data_AF-A0A382RXT7-F1
#
_entry.id   AF-A0A382RXT7-F1
#
_cell.length_a   1.000
_cell.length_b   1.000
_cell.length_c   1.000
_cell.angle_alpha   90.00
_cell.angle_beta   90.00
_cell.angle_gamma   90.00
#
_symmetry.space_group_name_H-M   'P 1'
#
loop_
_entity.id
_entity.type
_entity.pdbx_description
1 polymer ?
#
loop_
_entity_poly.entity_id
_entity_poly.type
_entity_poly.pdbx_seq_one_letter_code
_entity_poly.pdbx_strand_id
1 'polypeptide(L)' 'MAIYSQTSKDITKYQGRSWKDLDLNFGINPATKDIRKKSGENALKQSIKNLLMTNRGERLFEP' A
#
# COMPACT_ATOMS: atom_id res chain seq x y z
N MET A 1 5.72 40.13 24.36
CA MET A 1 6.45 39.00 23.77
C MET A 1 5.50 37.81 23.69
N ALA A 2 4.95 37.50 22.52
CA ALA A 2 4.08 36.34 22.34
C ALA A 2 4.91 35.22 21.68
N ILE A 3 5.03 34.09 22.36
CA ILE A 3 5.66 32.89 21.81
C ILE A 3 4.69 32.31 20.78
N TYR A 4 4.98 32.49 19.49
CA TYR A 4 4.25 31.83 18.43
C TYR A 4 4.66 30.36 18.40
N SER A 5 3.82 29.47 18.91
CA SER A 5 4.01 28.02 18.78
C SER A 5 3.78 27.63 17.32
N GLN A 6 4.87 27.36 16.60
CA GLN A 6 4.82 26.82 15.25
C GLN A 6 4.24 25.40 15.30
N THR A 7 2.92 25.26 15.17
CA THR A 7 2.32 23.97 14.84
C THR A 7 2.76 23.61 13.43
N SER A 8 3.68 22.65 13.31
CA SER A 8 4.12 22.12 12.01
C SER A 8 2.90 21.55 11.29
N LYS A 9 2.41 22.26 10.27
CA LYS A 9 1.46 21.67 9.33
C LYS A 9 2.21 20.56 8.60
N ASP A 10 1.88 19.31 8.91
CA ASP A 10 2.38 18.16 8.18
C ASP A 10 1.95 18.28 6.71
N ILE A 11 2.88 18.79 5.90
CA ILE A 11 2.80 18.93 4.44
C ILE A 11 2.67 17.57 3.73
N THR A 12 2.79 16.46 4.46
CA THR A 12 2.60 15.08 4.01
C THR A 12 1.20 14.53 4.29
N LYS A 13 0.19 15.38 4.52
CA LYS A 13 -1.21 14.95 4.60
C LYS A 13 -1.71 14.54 3.20
N TYR A 14 -1.19 13.42 2.69
CA TYR A 14 -1.85 12.63 1.65
C TYR A 14 -3.24 12.33 2.18
N GLN A 15 -4.24 12.94 1.56
CA GLN A 15 -5.65 12.78 1.92
C GLN A 15 -6.00 11.29 1.97
N GLY A 16 -6.08 10.71 3.17
CA GLY A 16 -6.78 9.47 3.53
C GLY A 16 -6.41 8.16 2.84
N ARG A 17 -5.50 8.12 1.87
CA ARG A 17 -5.17 6.89 1.12
C ARG A 17 -4.17 6.04 1.88
N SER A 18 -4.68 5.12 2.69
CA SER A 18 -3.91 4.03 3.27
C SER A 18 -3.49 3.03 2.17
N TRP A 19 -2.25 2.56 2.19
CA TRP A 19 -1.79 1.47 1.32
C TRP A 19 -2.60 0.19 1.60
N LYS A 20 -3.31 -0.30 0.60
CA LYS A 20 -4.13 -1.52 0.66
C LYS A 20 -4.08 -2.22 -0.70
N ASP A 21 -3.94 -3.54 -0.68
CA ASP A 21 -3.91 -4.38 -1.87
C ASP A 21 -4.65 -5.70 -1.60
N LEU A 22 -5.05 -6.43 -2.64
CA LEU A 22 -5.62 -7.76 -2.52
C LEU A 22 -4.54 -8.80 -2.15
N ASP A 23 -4.94 -9.83 -1.41
CA ASP A 23 -4.05 -10.97 -1.21
C ASP A 23 -4.03 -11.85 -2.47
N LEU A 24 -2.84 -12.04 -3.04
CA LEU A 24 -2.66 -12.84 -4.27
C LEU A 24 -2.97 -14.33 -4.08
N ASN A 25 -3.13 -14.79 -2.84
CA ASN A 25 -3.61 -16.13 -2.53
C ASN A 25 -5.14 -16.24 -2.56
N PHE A 26 -5.86 -15.13 -2.77
CA PHE A 26 -7.33 -15.05 -2.83
C PHE A 26 -8.06 -15.76 -1.67
N GLY A 27 -7.44 -15.80 -0.48
CA GLY A 27 -8.02 -16.45 0.68
C GLY A 27 -9.26 -15.72 1.20
N ILE A 28 -10.20 -16.47 1.79
CA ILE A 28 -11.43 -15.90 2.36
C ILE A 28 -11.14 -15.25 3.72
N ASN A 29 -11.59 -14.03 3.91
CA ASN A 29 -11.60 -13.36 5.20
C ASN A 29 -12.61 -14.05 6.13
N PRO A 30 -12.20 -14.63 7.27
CA PRO A 30 -13.09 -15.40 8.12
C PRO A 30 -14.26 -14.58 8.70
N ALA A 31 -14.08 -13.26 8.87
CA ALA A 31 -15.07 -12.36 9.45
C ALA A 31 -16.10 -11.88 8.42
N THR A 32 -15.63 -11.25 7.33
CA THR A 32 -16.49 -10.61 6.32
C THR A 32 -16.86 -11.52 5.14
N LYS A 33 -16.24 -12.72 5.05
CA LYS A 33 -16.44 -13.72 3.99
C LYS A 33 -16.11 -13.23 2.55
N ASP A 34 -15.46 -12.08 2.42
CA ASP A 34 -14.89 -11.57 1.18
C ASP A 34 -13.43 -11.99 1.00
N ILE A 35 -12.77 -11.51 -0.05
CA ILE A 35 -11.34 -11.76 -0.30
C ILE A 35 -10.49 -10.99 0.71
N ARG A 36 -9.45 -11.64 1.23
CA ARG A 36 -8.46 -11.01 2.12
C ARG A 36 -7.73 -9.85 1.42
N LYS A 37 -7.40 -8.85 2.22
CA LYS A 37 -6.64 -7.66 1.82
C LYS A 37 -5.39 -7.51 2.68
N LYS A 38 -4.28 -7.12 2.07
CA LYS A 38 -3.06 -6.68 2.75
C LYS A 38 -3.12 -5.17 2.91
N SER A 39 -2.70 -4.66 4.07
CA SER A 39 -2.67 -3.22 4.36
C SER A 39 -1.32 -2.77 4.87
N GLY A 40 -1.03 -1.48 4.73
CA GLY A 40 0.18 -0.84 5.24
C GLY A 40 1.46 -1.47 4.70
N GLU A 41 2.39 -1.78 5.61
CA GLU A 41 3.70 -2.36 5.30
C GLU A 41 3.60 -3.71 4.57
N ASN A 42 2.58 -4.53 4.85
CA ASN A 42 2.42 -5.83 4.20
C ASN A 42 2.03 -5.70 2.72
N ALA A 43 1.25 -4.67 2.37
CA ALA A 43 0.94 -4.37 0.97
C ALA A 43 2.20 -3.88 0.23
N LEU A 44 3.01 -3.03 0.88
CA LEU A 44 4.28 -2.53 0.34
C LEU A 44 5.27 -3.67 0.09
N LYS A 45 5.47 -4.55 1.08
CA LYS A 45 6.36 -5.74 0.94
C LYS A 45 5.93 -6.65 -0.20
N GLN A 46 4.62 -6.89 -0.35
CA GLN A 46 4.10 -7.71 -1.45
C GLN A 46 4.34 -7.05 -2.81
N SER A 47 4.11 -5.74 -2.93
CA SER A 47 4.36 -5.01 -4.18
C SER A 47 5.82 -5.09 -4.61
N ILE A 48 6.76 -4.84 -3.68
CA ILE A 48 8.21 -4.95 -3.95
C ILE A 48 8.58 -6.38 -4.37
N LYS A 49 8.04 -7.39 -3.66
CA LYS A 49 8.26 -8.80 -4.00
C LYS A 49 7.78 -9.13 -5.41
N ASN A 50 6.59 -8.67 -5.78
CA ASN A 50 6.04 -8.91 -7.12
C ASN A 50 6.94 -8.30 -8.19
N LEU A 51 7.39 -7.06 -7.99
CA LEU A 51 8.30 -6.40 -8.94
C LEU A 51 9.62 -7.15 -9.08
N LEU A 52 10.21 -7.60 -7.97
CA LEU A 52 11.47 -8.35 -7.99
C LEU A 52 11.33 -9.73 -8.64
N MET A 53 10.19 -10.38 -8.48
CA MET A 53 9.90 -11.70 -9.03
C MET A 53 9.43 -11.67 -10.49
N THR A 54 9.23 -10.48 -11.07
CA THR A 54 8.81 -10.35 -12.47
C THR A 54 10.05 -10.21 -13.35
N ASN A 55 10.25 -11.16 -14.28
CA ASN A 55 11.37 -11.08 -15.23
C ASN A 55 11.11 -10.07 -16.35
N ARG A 56 12.18 -9.71 -17.07
CA ARG A 56 12.07 -8.85 -18.26
C ARG A 56 11.25 -9.54 -19.34
N GLY A 57 10.30 -8.82 -19.92
CA GLY A 57 9.40 -9.32 -20.97
C GLY A 57 8.13 -10.02 -20.45
N GLU A 58 7.97 -10.20 -19.14
CA GLU A 58 6.75 -10.80 -18.57
C GLU A 58 5.58 -9.80 -18.45
N ARG A 59 5.88 -8.50 -18.36
CA ARG A 59 4.86 -7.44 -18.24
C ARG A 59 4.34 -7.09 -19.62
N LEU A 60 3.04 -7.25 -19.81
CA LEU A 60 2.37 -6.97 -21.08
C LEU A 60 2.46 -5.47 -21.42
N PHE A 61 2.72 -5.17 -22.70
CA PHE A 61 2.87 -3.81 -23.24
C PHE A 61 4.02 -2.98 -22.64
N GLU A 62 5.00 -3.63 -22.02
CA GLU A 62 6.28 -3.03 -21.66
C GLU A 62 7.40 -3.63 -22.55
N PRO A 63 7.56 -3.13 -23.80
CA PRO A 63 8.62 -3.58 -24.71
C PRO A 63 10.02 -3.18 -24.23
#